data_AF-A0A936NSN7-F1
#
_entry.id   AF-A0A936NSN7-F1
#
_cell.length_a   1.000
_cell.length_b   1.000
_cell.length_c   1.000
_cell.angle_alpha   90.00
_cell.angle_beta   90.00
_cell.angle_gamma   90.00
#
_symmetry.space_group_name_H-M   'P 1'
#
loop_
_entity.id
_entity.type
_entity.pdbx_description
1 polymer ?
#
loop_
_entity_poly.entity_id
_entity_poly.type
_entity_poly.pdbx_seq_one_letter_code
_entity_poly.pdbx_strand_id
1 'polypeptide(L)'
;MSRRVITFACRSGVSTSRLDELLAEIGSWEHIEQAAQLKPDSTVEALRRLCYVFLDDSADAHALIERLAEMPEIESASSPAPRRLV
;
A
#
# COMPACT_ATOMS: atom_id res chain seq x y z
N MET A 1 10.36 12.45 13.22
CA MET A 1 10.55 11.52 12.10
C MET A 1 9.28 11.53 11.27
N SER A 2 9.36 11.90 9.99
CA SER A 2 8.20 12.05 9.12
C SER A 2 7.97 10.74 8.39
N ARG A 3 7.17 9.85 8.98
CA ARG A 3 6.91 8.52 8.42
C ARG A 3 6.29 8.64 7.03
N ARG A 4 6.96 8.08 6.02
CA ARG A 4 6.46 8.05 4.63
C ARG A 4 5.47 6.92 4.48
N VAL A 5 4.42 7.16 3.70
CA VAL A 5 3.37 6.18 3.46
C VAL A 5 3.06 6.13 1.96
N ILE A 6 2.84 4.93 1.44
CA ILE A 6 2.21 4.71 0.14
C ILE A 6 0.85 4.10 0.40
N THR A 7 -0.17 4.58 -0.30
CA THR A 7 -1.49 3.96 -0.33
C THR A 7 -1.72 3.34 -1.70
N PHE A 8 -2.33 2.16 -1.73
CA PHE A 8 -2.64 1.47 -2.97
C PHE A 8 -4.00 0.77 -2.89
N ALA A 9 -4.64 0.59 -4.03
CA ALA A 9 -5.90 -0.10 -4.17
C ALA A 9 -5.69 -1.41 -4.93
N CYS A 10 -6.24 -2.50 -4.39
CA CYS A 10 -6.28 -3.77 -5.11
C CYS A 10 -7.47 -3.82 -6.07
N ARG A 11 -7.31 -4.55 -7.18
CA ARG A 11 -8.37 -4.80 -8.16
C ARG A 11 -9.59 -5.48 -7.51
N SER A 12 -10.76 -5.26 -8.10
CA SER A 12 -11.95 -6.04 -7.75
C SER A 12 -11.72 -7.52 -8.08
N GLY A 13 -12.18 -8.41 -7.19
CA GLY A 13 -12.01 -9.86 -7.36
C GLY A 13 -10.76 -10.48 -6.74
N VAL A 14 -9.84 -9.67 -6.19
CA VAL A 14 -8.76 -10.21 -5.33
C VAL A 14 -9.39 -10.79 -4.06
N SER A 15 -9.17 -12.08 -3.83
CA SER A 15 -9.67 -12.77 -2.63
C SER A 15 -8.96 -12.26 -1.37
N THR A 16 -9.59 -12.41 -0.21
CA THR A 16 -8.98 -12.02 1.08
C THR A 16 -7.69 -12.78 1.34
N SER A 17 -7.64 -14.08 1.07
CA SER A 17 -6.43 -14.89 1.22
C SER A 17 -5.30 -14.42 0.29
N ARG A 18 -5.62 -14.09 -0.97
CA ARG A 18 -4.62 -13.54 -1.90
C ARG A 18 -4.12 -12.16 -1.45
N LEU A 19 -5.00 -11.36 -0.88
CA LEU A 19 -4.63 -10.05 -0.33
C LEU A 19 -3.70 -10.19 0.88
N ASP A 20 -3.95 -11.14 1.78
CA ASP A 20 -3.07 -11.41 2.91
C ASP A 20 -1.68 -11.88 2.44
N GLU A 21 -1.62 -12.76 1.45
CA GLU A 21 -0.36 -13.17 0.80
C GLU A 21 0.37 -11.98 0.18
N LEU A 22 -0.36 -11.13 -0.56
CA LEU A 22 0.19 -9.94 -1.19
C LEU A 22 0.77 -8.97 -0.16
N LEU A 23 0.07 -8.73 0.95
CA LEU A 23 0.53 -7.85 2.01
C LEU A 23 1.73 -8.43 2.76
N ALA A 24 1.78 -9.75 2.95
CA ALA A 24 2.94 -10.43 3.52
C ALA A 24 4.16 -10.34 2.58
N GLU A 25 3.95 -10.51 1.27
CA GLU A 25 4.99 -10.36 0.25
C GLU A 25 5.54 -8.93 0.24
N ILE A 26 4.67 -7.92 0.15
CA ILE A 26 5.06 -6.51 0.18
C ILE A 26 5.76 -6.17 1.50
N GLY A 27 5.24 -6.66 2.63
CA GLY A 27 5.83 -6.48 3.96
C GLY A 27 7.24 -7.06 4.10
N SER A 28 7.67 -7.94 3.19
CA SER A 28 9.02 -8.53 3.18
C SER A 28 10.02 -7.75 2.32
N TRP A 29 9.59 -6.71 1.60
CA TRP A 29 10.50 -5.93 0.77
C TRP A 29 11.40 -5.03 1.61
N GLU A 30 12.54 -4.68 1.04
CA GLU A 30 13.47 -3.73 1.66
C GLU A 30 12.78 -2.37 1.87
N HIS A 31 13.10 -1.73 2.99
CA HIS A 31 12.59 -0.43 3.41
C HIS A 31 11.09 -0.34 3.72
N ILE A 32 10.40 -1.47 3.76
CA ILE A 32 9.01 -1.56 4.23
C ILE A 32 9.00 -1.91 5.72
N GLU A 33 8.42 -1.02 6.52
CA GLU A 33 8.23 -1.24 7.96
C GLU A 33 6.93 -2.01 8.25
N GLN A 34 5.90 -1.77 7.43
CA GLN A 34 4.57 -2.34 7.63
C GLN A 34 3.76 -2.28 6.34
N ALA A 35 3.01 -3.34 6.03
CA ALA A 35 1.98 -3.35 5.00
C ALA A 35 0.67 -3.87 5.61
N ALA A 36 -0.46 -3.20 5.35
CA ALA A 36 -1.76 -3.61 5.87
C ALA A 36 -2.94 -3.01 5.08
N GLN A 37 -4.14 -3.57 5.29
CA GLN A 37 -5.38 -2.96 4.84
C GLN A 37 -5.71 -1.70 5.65
N LEU A 38 -6.25 -0.68 4.99
CA LEU A 38 -6.68 0.56 5.62
C LEU A 38 -7.97 0.36 6.44
N LYS A 39 -8.94 -0.36 5.89
CA LYS A 39 -10.25 -0.61 6.51
C LYS A 39 -10.75 -2.03 6.21
N PRO A 40 -10.16 -3.07 6.82
CA PRO A 40 -10.56 -4.47 6.59
C PRO A 40 -12.04 -4.73 6.92
N ASP A 41 -12.57 -4.12 7.99
CA ASP A 41 -13.94 -4.35 8.47
C ASP A 41 -15.00 -3.47 7.80
N SER A 42 -14.67 -2.74 6.73
CA SER A 42 -15.65 -1.86 6.09
C SER A 42 -16.73 -2.67 5.38
N THR A 43 -17.98 -2.21 5.43
CA THR A 43 -19.06 -2.75 4.59
C THR A 43 -18.92 -2.35 3.12
N VAL A 44 -18.17 -1.28 2.84
CA VAL A 44 -17.91 -0.77 1.49
C VAL A 44 -16.71 -1.50 0.89
N GLU A 45 -16.93 -2.26 -0.18
CA GLU A 45 -15.90 -3.05 -0.84
C GLU A 45 -14.69 -2.22 -1.27
N ALA A 46 -14.92 -1.03 -1.83
CA ALA A 46 -13.84 -0.13 -2.25
C ALA A 46 -12.89 0.22 -1.08
N LEU A 47 -13.41 0.37 0.15
CA LEU A 47 -12.59 0.68 1.32
C LEU A 47 -11.82 -0.54 1.85
N ARG A 48 -12.37 -1.76 1.70
CA ARG A 48 -11.66 -3.00 2.05
C ARG A 48 -10.46 -3.26 1.14
N ARG A 49 -10.52 -2.78 -0.11
CA ARG A 49 -9.44 -2.93 -1.10
C ARG A 49 -8.32 -1.90 -0.96
N LEU A 50 -8.51 -0.88 -0.13
CA LEU A 50 -7.48 0.12 0.16
C LEU A 50 -6.48 -0.45 1.16
N CYS A 51 -5.22 -0.36 0.79
CA CYS A 51 -4.08 -0.80 1.57
C CYS A 51 -3.07 0.35 1.73
N TYR A 52 -2.17 0.19 2.69
CA TYR A 52 -1.07 1.12 2.89
C TYR A 52 0.22 0.37 3.21
N VAL A 53 1.33 1.06 2.93
CA VAL A 53 2.68 0.64 3.29
C VAL A 53 3.35 1.79 4.02
N PHE A 54 3.91 1.53 5.20
CA PHE A 54 4.84 2.44 5.85
C PHE A 54 6.26 2.14 5.42
N LEU A 55 6.98 3.21 5.10
CA LEU A 55 8.35 3.15 4.63
C LEU A 55 9.29 3.73 5.68
N ASP A 56 10.49 3.20 5.74
CA ASP A 56 11.58 3.83 6.48
C ASP A 56 12.06 5.13 5.78
N ASP A 57 12.91 5.90 6.47
CA ASP A 57 13.39 7.20 5.97
C ASP A 57 14.34 7.08 4.75
N SER A 58 14.92 5.91 4.49
CA SER A 58 15.80 5.63 3.35
C SER A 58 15.09 5.16 2.08
N ALA A 59 13.81 4.79 2.19
CA ALA A 59 13.03 4.28 1.07
C ALA A 59 12.87 5.28 -0.09
N ASP A 60 13.03 4.78 -1.31
CA ASP A 60 12.57 5.46 -2.52
C ASP A 60 11.09 5.14 -2.76
N ALA A 61 10.23 6.06 -2.35
CA ALA A 61 8.78 5.92 -2.50
C ALA A 61 8.36 5.86 -3.98
N HIS A 62 9.10 6.49 -4.90
CA HIS A 62 8.75 6.47 -6.31
C HIS A 62 9.02 5.09 -6.92
N ALA A 63 10.21 4.54 -6.68
CA ALA A 63 10.55 3.19 -7.13
C ALA A 63 9.60 2.12 -6.56
N LEU A 64 9.19 2.28 -5.30
CA LEU A 64 8.20 1.39 -4.68
C LEU A 64 6.80 1.54 -5.31
N ILE A 65 6.37 2.75 -5.66
CA ILE A 65 5.11 2.97 -6.39
C ILE A 65 5.16 2.29 -7.76
N GLU A 66 6.26 2.42 -8.50
CA GLU A 66 6.44 1.77 -9.80
C GLU A 66 6.37 0.24 -9.65
N ARG A 67 7.11 -0.31 -8.69
CA ARG A 67 7.08 -1.75 -8.39
C ARG A 67 5.68 -2.25 -8.01
N LEU A 68 4.93 -1.48 -7.22
CA LEU A 68 3.53 -1.81 -6.91
C LEU A 68 2.64 -1.76 -8.17
N ALA A 69 2.88 -0.82 -9.08
CA ALA A 69 2.11 -0.70 -10.32
C ALA A 69 2.36 -1.87 -11.31
N GLU A 70 3.49 -2.57 -11.18
CA GLU A 70 3.80 -3.78 -11.96
C GLU A 70 3.05 -5.02 -11.45
N MET A 71 2.50 -4.99 -10.22
CA MET A 71 1.78 -6.13 -9.66
C MET A 71 0.38 -6.26 -10.28
N PRO A 72 -0.02 -7.44 -10.78
CA PRO A 72 -1.30 -7.61 -11.47
C PRO A 72 -2.52 -7.40 -10.55
N GLU A 73 -2.37 -7.65 -9.24
CA GLU A 73 -3.42 -7.44 -8.23
C GLU A 73 -3.68 -5.97 -7.92
N ILE A 74 -2.74 -5.07 -8.24
CA ILE A 74 -2.81 -3.66 -7.90
C ILE A 74 -3.47 -2.88 -9.05
N GLU A 75 -4.46 -2.07 -8.68
CA GLU A 75 -5.20 -1.20 -9.59
C GLU A 75 -4.58 0.21 -9.64
N SER A 76 -4.14 0.72 -8.49
CA SER A 76 -3.49 2.02 -8.38
C SER A 76 -2.62 2.10 -7.12
N ALA A 77 -1.55 2.89 -7.18
CA ALA A 77 -0.68 3.21 -6.05
C ALA A 77 -0.32 4.70 -6.06
N SER A 78 -0.28 5.32 -4.89
CA SER A 78 0.12 6.73 -4.76
C SER A 78 0.67 7.03 -3.36
N SER A 79 1.62 7.97 -3.29
CA SER A 79 2.03 8.59 -2.02
C SER A 79 1.23 9.88 -1.81
N PRO A 80 0.65 10.13 -0.62
CA PRO A 80 0.07 11.42 -0.33
C PRO A 80 1.15 12.49 -0.39
N ALA A 81 0.84 13.62 -1.04
CA ALA A 81 1.74 14.75 -1.11
C ALA A 81 2.12 15.21 0.33
N PRO A 82 3.38 15.60 0.57
CA PRO A 82 3.77 16.16 1.85
C PRO A 82 2.87 17.36 2.14
N ARG A 83 2.09 17.29 3.22
CA ARG A 83 1.24 18.41 3.63
C ARG A 83 2.17 19.53 4.08
N ARG A 84 2.31 20.55 3.24
CA ARG A 84 2.92 21.82 3.62
C ARG A 84 1.89 22.52 4.51
N LEU A 85 2.08 22.46 5.83
CA LEU A 85 1.36 23.32 6.75
C LEU A 85 1.82 24.75 6.44
N VAL A 86 0.93 25.53 5.82
CA VAL A 86 1.08 26.98 5.64
C VAL A 86 0.64 27.70 6.88
#